data_AF-A0A834IHW6-F1
#
_entry.id   AF-A0A834IHW6-F1
#
_cell.length_a   1.000
_cell.length_b   1.000
_cell.length_c   1.000
_cell.angle_alpha   90.00
_cell.angle_beta   90.00
_cell.angle_gamma   90.00
#
_symmetry.space_group_name_H-M   'P 1'
#
loop_
_entity.id
_entity.type
_entity.pdbx_description
1 polymer ?
#
loop_
_entity_poly.entity_id
_entity_poly.type
_entity_poly.pdbx_seq_one_letter_code
_entity_poly.pdbx_strand_id
1 'polypeptide(L)' 'MTLKHALSVVIALTCIACYYNSCYCDFVFDDISAIKENRDLRPHTPISNLFFNDFWGTPMHKVKISQNF' A
#
# COMPACT_ATOMS: atom_id res chain seq x y z
N MET A 1 -2.38 -15.84 33.72
CA MET A 1 -1.73 -16.24 32.45
C MET A 1 -2.76 -16.69 31.42
N THR A 2 -3.62 -17.66 31.72
CA THR A 2 -4.63 -18.21 30.79
C THR A 2 -5.61 -17.17 30.22
N LEU A 3 -6.13 -16.25 31.04
CA LEU A 3 -7.04 -15.20 30.56
C LEU A 3 -6.38 -14.26 29.53
N LYS A 4 -5.12 -13.89 29.74
CA LYS A 4 -4.38 -13.02 28.79
C LYS A 4 -4.21 -13.73 27.45
N HIS A 5 -3.85 -15.02 27.46
CA HIS A 5 -3.74 -15.82 26.24
C HIS A 5 -5.10 -15.96 25.54
N ALA A 6 -6.18 -16.19 26.27
CA ALA A 6 -7.53 -16.24 25.70
C ALA A 6 -7.91 -14.92 25.00
N LEU A 7 -7.64 -13.78 25.64
CA LEU A 7 -7.88 -12.46 25.04
C LEU A 7 -7.00 -12.23 23.79
N SER A 8 -5.73 -12.62 23.82
CA SER A 8 -4.85 -12.53 22.65
C SER A 8 -5.34 -13.38 21.48
N VAL A 9 -5.84 -14.60 21.75
CA VAL A 9 -6.43 -15.46 20.72
C VAL A 9 -7.68 -14.83 20.12
N VAL A 10 -8.57 -14.27 20.96
CA VAL A 10 -9.77 -13.58 20.48
C VAL A 10 -9.39 -12.41 19.56
N ILE A 11 -8.44 -11.57 19.96
CA ILE A 11 -7.98 -10.44 19.15
C ILE A 11 -7.40 -10.94 17.82
N ALA A 12 -6.54 -11.95 17.85
CA ALA A 12 -5.93 -12.51 16.64
C ALA A 12 -7.00 -13.05 15.67
N LEU A 13 -7.98 -13.79 16.18
CA LEU A 13 -9.08 -14.32 15.39
C LEU A 13 -9.95 -13.21 14.80
N THR A 14 -10.25 -12.16 15.56
CA THR A 14 -10.99 -10.99 15.04
C THR A 14 -10.22 -10.28 13.94
N CYS A 15 -8.92 -10.03 14.12
CA CYS A 15 -8.08 -9.43 13.08
C CYS A 15 -8.06 -10.27 11.80
N ILE A 16 -7.90 -11.60 11.92
CA ILE A 16 -7.93 -12.53 10.78
C ILE A 16 -9.29 -12.47 10.08
N ALA A 17 -10.40 -12.52 10.83
CA ALA A 17 -11.74 -12.49 10.26
C ALA A 17 -12.03 -11.17 9.52
N CYS A 18 -11.63 -10.03 10.08
CA CYS A 18 -11.77 -8.73 9.42
C CYS A 18 -10.90 -8.64 8.17
N TYR A 19 -9.65 -9.11 8.24
CA TYR A 19 -8.72 -9.09 7.10
C TYR A 19 -9.16 -10.03 5.98
N TYR A 20 -9.72 -11.19 6.31
CA TYR A 20 -10.19 -12.18 5.33
C TYR A 20 -11.18 -11.58 4.32
N ASN A 21 -12.03 -10.65 4.74
CA ASN A 21 -12.94 -9.95 3.83
C ASN A 21 -12.20 -9.14 2.75
N SER A 22 -11.00 -8.63 3.05
CA SER A 22 -10.17 -7.88 2.09
C SER A 22 -9.45 -8.76 1.07
N CYS A 23 -9.27 -10.06 1.35
CA CYS A 23 -8.57 -10.98 0.44
C CYS A 23 -9.31 -11.21 -0.90
N TYR A 24 -10.60 -10.90 -0.95
CA TYR A 24 -11.45 -11.01 -2.15
C TYR A 24 -11.78 -9.66 -2.78
N CYS A 25 -11.24 -8.57 -2.25
CA CYS A 25 -11.40 -7.26 -2.87
C CYS A 25 -10.50 -7.14 -4.10
N ASP A 26 -11.03 -6.51 -5.15
CA ASP A 26 -10.22 -6.10 -6.29
C ASP A 26 -9.41 -4.84 -5.97
N PHE A 27 -8.43 -4.55 -6.82
CA PHE A 27 -7.64 -3.31 -6.72
C PHE A 27 -8.54 -2.08 -6.77
N VAL A 28 -8.38 -1.21 -5.77
CA VAL A 28 -9.04 0.09 -5.76
C VAL A 28 -8.37 0.97 -6.83
N PHE A 29 -9.07 2.01 -7.29
CA PHE A 29 -8.62 2.89 -8.38
C PHE A 29 -7.15 3.35 -8.25
N ASP A 30 -6.72 3.71 -7.04
CA ASP A 30 -5.36 4.19 -6.79
C ASP A 30 -4.31 3.06 -6.83
N ASP A 31 -4.68 1.83 -6.43
CA ASP A 31 -3.80 0.67 -6.44
C ASP A 31 -3.40 0.28 -7.87
N ILE A 32 -4.33 0.38 -8.81
CA ILE A 32 -4.07 0.10 -10.23
C ILE A 32 -2.96 1.03 -10.75
N SER A 33 -3.10 2.34 -10.50
CA SER A 33 -2.11 3.32 -10.96
C SER A 33 -0.74 3.11 -10.30
N ALA A 34 -0.72 2.76 -9.01
CA ALA A 34 0.52 2.56 -8.28
C ALA A 34 1.23 1.23 -8.57
N ILE A 35 0.49 0.16 -8.88
CA ILE A 35 1.07 -1.18 -9.10
C ILE A 35 1.27 -1.44 -10.59
N LYS A 36 0.27 -1.17 -11.42
CA LYS A 36 0.35 -1.44 -12.85
C LYS A 36 1.10 -0.35 -13.58
N GLU A 37 0.85 0.92 -13.28
CA GLU A 37 1.36 2.04 -14.09
C GLU A 37 2.67 2.67 -13.56
N ASN A 38 3.04 2.41 -12.30
CA ASN A 38 4.30 2.92 -11.75
C ASN A 38 5.51 2.33 -12.51
N ARG A 39 6.24 3.21 -13.19
CA ARG A 39 7.40 2.86 -14.02
C ARG A 39 8.61 2.44 -13.20
N ASP A 40 8.65 2.77 -11.92
CA ASP A 40 9.73 2.39 -11.02
C ASP A 40 9.69 0.90 -10.66
N LEU A 41 8.55 0.25 -10.87
CA LEU A 41 8.38 -1.20 -10.68
C LEU A 41 8.86 -2.02 -11.88
N ARG A 42 9.41 -1.39 -12.94
CA ARG A 42 9.89 -2.12 -14.13
C ARG A 42 11.30 -2.68 -13.90
N PRO A 43 11.62 -3.89 -14.37
CA PRO A 43 12.93 -4.52 -14.15
C PRO A 43 14.13 -3.72 -14.67
N HIS A 44 13.91 -2.85 -15.67
CA HIS A 44 14.94 -2.02 -16.28
C HIS A 44 15.08 -0.64 -15.61
N THR A 45 14.21 -0.30 -14.66
CA THR A 45 14.27 0.96 -13.93
C THR A 45 15.17 0.80 -12.69
N PRO A 46 16.06 1.76 -12.39
CA PRO A 46 16.87 1.71 -11.19
C PRO A 46 16.00 1.67 -9.93
N ILE A 47 16.25 0.70 -9.05
CA ILE A 47 15.54 0.55 -7.76
C ILE A 47 15.67 1.82 -6.90
N SER A 48 16.74 2.60 -7.09
CA SER A 48 16.91 3.90 -6.45
C SER A 48 15.70 4.82 -6.64
N ASN A 49 14.99 4.74 -7.78
CA ASN A 49 13.85 5.58 -8.05
C ASN A 49 12.70 5.39 -7.04
N LEU A 50 12.53 4.17 -6.49
CA LEU A 50 11.53 3.89 -5.45
C LEU A 50 11.75 4.71 -4.17
N PHE A 51 12.97 5.22 -3.96
CA PHE A 51 13.30 6.07 -2.81
C PHE A 51 13.17 7.56 -3.10
N PHE A 52 13.13 7.97 -4.36
CA PHE A 52 13.13 9.39 -4.77
C PHE A 52 11.82 9.84 -5.42
N ASN A 53 11.00 8.89 -5.86
CA ASN A 53 9.70 9.12 -6.45
C ASN A 53 8.58 8.74 -5.46
N ASP A 54 7.40 9.32 -5.66
CA ASP A 54 6.20 9.01 -4.90
C ASP A 54 5.56 7.67 -5.33
N PHE A 55 4.41 7.36 -4.74
CA PHE A 55 3.68 6.11 -4.96
C PHE A 55 3.28 5.88 -6.43
N TRP A 56 3.19 6.94 -7.24
CA TRP A 56 2.84 6.88 -8.66
C TRP A 56 4.05 6.97 -9.59
N GLY A 57 5.28 6.98 -9.04
CA GLY A 57 6.51 7.11 -9.81
C GLY A 57 6.80 8.54 -10.28
N THR A 58 6.22 9.54 -9.61
CA THR A 58 6.53 10.95 -9.87
C THR A 58 7.65 11.41 -8.94
N PRO A 59 8.70 12.09 -9.43
CA PRO A 59 9.77 12.57 -8.57
C PRO A 59 9.25 13.51 -7.48
N MET A 60 9.52 13.18 -6.21
CA MET A 60 9.01 13.97 -5.07
C MET A 60 9.57 15.40 -5.04
N HIS A 61 10.73 15.64 -5.65
CA HIS A 61 11.26 17.01 -5.79
C HIS A 61 10.46 17.86 -6.79
N LYS A 62 9.59 17.25 -7.61
CA LYS A 62 8.71 17.93 -8.57
C LYS A 62 7.29 18.08 -8.03
N VAL A 63 7.08 18.16 -6.71
CA VAL A 63 5.75 18.44 -6.12
C VAL A 63 5.13 19.64 -6.84
N LYS A 64 4.20 19.35 -7.74
CA LYS A 64 3.29 20.34 -8.33
C LYS A 64 2.14 20.43 -7.34
N ILE A 65 2.25 21.33 -6.38
CA ILE A 65 1.04 21.92 -5.82
C ILE A 65 0.31 22.52 -7.03
N SER A 66 -0.93 22.13 -7.26
CA SER A 66 -1.77 22.75 -8.29
C SER A 66 -1.68 24.26 -8.10
N GLN A 67 -0.93 24.94 -8.97
CA GLN A 67 -0.96 26.38 -9.14
C GLN A 67 -2.17 26.76 -10.00
N ASN A 68 -3.32 26.16 -9.72
CA ASN A 68 -4.62 26.50 -10.30
C ASN A 68 -5.68 26.16 -9.24
N PHE A 69 -6.01 27.17 -8.44
CA PHE A 69 -7.38 27.39 -8.01
C PHE A 69 -8.13 28.05 -9.16
#